data_AF-A0A9X3PTM1-F1
#
_entry.id   AF-A0A9X3PTM1-F1
#
_cell.length_a   1.000
_cell.length_b   1.000
_cell.length_c   1.000
_cell.angle_alpha   90.00
_cell.angle_beta   90.00
_cell.angle_gamma   90.00
#
_symmetry.space_group_name_H-M   'P 1'
#
loop_
_entity.id
_entity.type
_entity.pdbx_description
1 polymer ?
#
loop_
_entity_poly.entity_id
_entity_poly.type
_entity_poly.pdbx_seq_one_letter_code
_entity_poly.pdbx_strand_id
1 'polypeptide(L)'
;MRRSTRSPSCVARKTQQTLVLLAVCWGIGAPGNLGAQSEDVFRAFTAYIKQQIEADKRTFLDAQTCTEWFYKRHRQEQRLPQADRASLRSLDFIQHRALQPSECQIRYPQGLEGAREDFSRSQSSLSVSLTFYRFALVGDRNDDERYSGAELRDMLESLHVPFNSLLPQALHLVALTTKFDAARGGSSAESVMNGMGTLYEKGYRLTRQDLTAFRRIAG
;
A
#
# COMPACT_ATOMS: atom_id res chain seq x y z
N MET A 1 -45.03 17.63 51.15
CA MET A 1 -46.42 17.25 51.51
C MET A 1 -47.30 17.34 50.26
N ARG A 2 -47.99 16.23 49.92
CA ARG A 2 -49.28 16.06 49.18
C ARG A 2 -49.52 16.83 47.86
N ARG A 3 -49.52 16.10 46.73
CA ARG A 3 -50.68 15.65 45.89
C ARG A 3 -51.36 16.79 45.09
N SER A 4 -51.25 16.84 43.76
CA SER A 4 -51.87 15.98 42.72
C SER A 4 -53.17 16.60 42.16
N THR A 5 -53.17 16.87 40.84
CA THR A 5 -54.12 16.38 39.82
C THR A 5 -54.42 17.43 38.72
N ARG A 6 -54.19 17.04 37.46
CA ARG A 6 -55.16 17.00 36.32
C ARG A 6 -54.48 17.23 34.96
N SER A 7 -54.30 16.13 34.21
CA SER A 7 -54.56 16.04 32.75
C SER A 7 -56.09 15.83 32.56
N PRO A 8 -56.71 15.87 31.35
CA PRO A 8 -56.20 15.73 29.96
C PRO A 8 -56.72 16.88 29.03
N SER A 9 -56.40 17.02 27.74
CA SER A 9 -56.85 16.18 26.61
C SER A 9 -56.30 16.69 25.27
N CYS A 10 -56.13 15.72 24.36
CA CYS A 10 -55.81 15.81 22.94
C CYS A 10 -56.71 16.74 22.12
N VAL A 11 -56.13 17.43 21.12
CA VAL A 11 -56.77 17.64 19.81
C VAL A 11 -55.75 17.41 18.71
N ALA A 12 -56.03 16.39 17.89
CA ALA A 12 -55.32 16.04 16.67
C ALA A 12 -55.54 17.10 15.58
N ARG A 13 -54.51 17.43 14.81
CA ARG A 13 -54.68 18.05 13.49
C ARG A 13 -53.93 17.29 12.41
N LYS A 14 -54.76 16.59 11.64
CA LYS A 14 -54.61 15.90 10.37
C LYS A 14 -53.60 16.53 9.37
N THR A 15 -52.71 15.65 8.90
CA THR A 15 -52.37 15.36 7.50
C THR A 15 -52.03 16.52 6.55
N GLN A 16 -50.79 16.52 6.06
CA GLN A 16 -50.57 16.57 4.62
C GLN A 16 -49.28 15.84 4.22
N GLN A 17 -49.50 14.78 3.45
CA GLN A 17 -48.51 13.94 2.80
C GLN A 17 -47.85 14.71 1.65
N THR A 18 -46.53 14.62 1.54
CA THR A 18 -45.84 14.66 0.26
C THR A 18 -44.65 13.71 0.33
N LEU A 19 -44.90 12.49 -0.12
CA LEU A 19 -43.93 11.45 -0.40
C LEU A 19 -43.17 11.87 -1.67
N VAL A 20 -41.90 12.26 -1.52
CA VAL A 20 -40.98 12.37 -2.66
C VAL A 20 -40.26 11.03 -2.77
N LEU A 21 -40.83 10.13 -3.58
CA LEU A 21 -40.20 8.91 -4.06
C LEU A 21 -39.21 9.29 -5.16
N LEU A 22 -37.93 9.40 -4.80
CA LEU A 22 -36.82 9.45 -5.76
C LEU A 22 -36.23 8.04 -5.84
N ALA A 23 -36.76 7.27 -6.79
CA ALA A 23 -36.20 6.00 -7.23
C ALA A 23 -34.91 6.26 -8.02
N VAL A 24 -33.76 6.02 -7.39
CA VAL A 24 -32.48 5.89 -8.09
C VAL A 24 -32.23 4.39 -8.26
N CYS A 25 -32.67 3.85 -9.39
CA CYS A 25 -32.26 2.54 -9.88
C CYS A 25 -30.86 2.64 -10.46
N TRP A 26 -29.82 2.37 -9.67
CA TRP A 26 -28.48 2.09 -10.19
C TRP A 26 -27.95 0.80 -9.53
N GLY A 27 -27.91 -0.25 -10.35
CA GLY A 27 -26.99 -1.38 -10.19
C GLY A 27 -27.20 -2.30 -8.99
N ILE A 28 -28.11 -3.27 -9.13
CA ILE A 28 -27.96 -4.57 -8.46
C ILE A 28 -26.72 -5.23 -9.09
N GLY A 29 -25.54 -4.90 -8.56
CA GLY A 29 -24.39 -5.80 -8.64
C GLY A 29 -24.74 -7.02 -7.80
N ALA A 30 -24.63 -8.19 -8.40
CA ALA A 30 -24.95 -9.49 -7.80
C ALA A 30 -24.49 -9.58 -6.33
N PRO A 31 -25.22 -10.30 -5.46
CA PRO A 31 -24.65 -10.69 -4.18
C PRO A 31 -23.43 -11.56 -4.49
N GLY A 32 -22.27 -10.92 -4.53
CA GLY A 32 -20.99 -11.59 -4.54
C GLY A 32 -21.05 -12.55 -3.37
N ASN A 33 -20.95 -13.83 -3.71
CA ASN A 33 -21.01 -14.96 -2.83
C ASN A 33 -20.12 -14.69 -1.60
N LEU A 34 -20.68 -14.12 -0.52
CA LEU A 34 -20.13 -14.17 0.83
C LEU A 34 -20.36 -15.59 1.40
N GLY A 35 -20.17 -16.59 0.54
CA GLY A 35 -19.95 -17.95 0.94
C GLY A 35 -18.61 -17.95 1.64
N ALA A 36 -18.66 -18.20 2.94
CA ALA A 36 -17.56 -18.55 3.81
C ALA A 36 -16.56 -19.48 3.10
N GLN A 37 -15.60 -18.88 2.40
CA GLN A 37 -14.34 -19.51 2.11
C GLN A 37 -13.49 -19.19 3.32
N SER A 38 -12.94 -20.21 3.98
CA SER A 38 -11.79 -20.01 4.85
C SER A 38 -10.73 -19.30 4.03
N GLU A 39 -10.66 -17.98 4.18
CA GLU A 39 -9.86 -17.12 3.30
C GLU A 39 -8.40 -17.43 3.58
N ASP A 40 -7.77 -18.10 2.63
CA ASP A 40 -6.39 -18.56 2.72
C ASP A 40 -5.46 -17.36 2.96
N VAL A 41 -5.05 -17.20 4.23
CA VAL A 41 -4.31 -16.03 4.70
C VAL A 41 -3.01 -15.85 3.92
N PHE A 42 -2.30 -16.93 3.61
CA PHE A 42 -1.08 -16.86 2.80
C PHE A 42 -1.38 -16.25 1.44
N ARG A 43 -2.39 -16.78 0.75
CA ARG A 43 -2.72 -16.37 -0.61
C ARG A 43 -3.18 -14.91 -0.66
N ALA A 44 -4.04 -14.51 0.27
CA ALA A 44 -4.52 -13.14 0.37
C ALA A 44 -3.39 -12.16 0.74
N PHE A 45 -2.55 -12.52 1.71
CA PHE A 45 -1.46 -11.66 2.16
C PHE A 45 -0.38 -11.50 1.08
N THR A 46 0.05 -12.59 0.44
CA THR A 46 1.04 -12.52 -0.64
C THR A 46 0.51 -11.80 -1.87
N ALA A 47 -0.78 -11.92 -2.20
CA ALA A 47 -1.42 -11.14 -3.27
C ALA A 47 -1.40 -9.64 -2.96
N TYR A 48 -1.74 -9.26 -1.72
CA TYR A 48 -1.69 -7.86 -1.27
C TYR A 48 -0.28 -7.26 -1.41
N ILE A 49 0.75 -7.97 -0.93
CA ILE A 49 2.14 -7.50 -1.05
C ILE A 49 2.57 -7.38 -2.52
N LYS A 50 2.23 -8.37 -3.37
CA LYS A 50 2.55 -8.32 -4.82
C LYS A 50 1.94 -7.11 -5.50
N GLN A 51 0.67 -6.81 -5.22
CA GLN A 51 0.01 -5.62 -5.76
C GLN A 51 0.74 -4.35 -5.32
N GLN A 52 1.16 -4.27 -4.06
CA GLN A 52 1.91 -3.13 -3.56
C GLN A 52 3.31 -3.00 -4.18
N ILE A 53 4.02 -4.12 -4.40
CA ILE A 53 5.33 -4.12 -5.09
C ILE A 53 5.19 -3.53 -6.50
N GLU A 54 4.16 -3.91 -7.24
CA GLU A 54 3.93 -3.36 -8.58
C GLU A 54 3.61 -1.86 -8.55
N ALA A 55 2.88 -1.40 -7.54
CA ALA A 55 2.68 0.03 -7.32
C ALA A 55 4.00 0.75 -6.99
N ASP A 56 4.83 0.17 -6.12
CA ASP A 56 6.12 0.75 -5.73
C ASP A 56 7.12 0.81 -6.88
N LYS A 57 7.16 -0.21 -7.73
CA LYS A 57 8.00 -0.22 -8.95
C LYS A 57 7.64 0.95 -9.85
N ARG A 58 6.35 1.21 -10.05
CA ARG A 58 5.89 2.35 -10.86
C ARG A 58 6.34 3.67 -10.24
N THR A 59 6.11 3.87 -8.94
CA THR A 59 6.55 5.07 -8.22
C THR A 59 8.07 5.26 -8.30
N PHE A 60 8.84 4.17 -8.15
CA PHE A 60 10.30 4.20 -8.26
C PHE A 60 10.75 4.60 -9.66
N LEU A 61 10.19 3.99 -10.72
CA LEU A 61 10.53 4.31 -12.11
C LEU A 61 10.17 5.76 -12.47
N ASP A 62 9.03 6.24 -11.98
CA ASP A 62 8.58 7.61 -12.14
C ASP A 62 9.55 8.61 -11.50
N ALA A 63 9.93 8.38 -10.23
CA ALA A 63 10.88 9.22 -9.50
C ALA A 63 12.29 9.16 -10.12
N GLN A 64 12.73 7.97 -10.55
CA GLN A 64 13.99 7.79 -11.27
C GLN A 64 14.00 8.60 -12.57
N THR A 65 12.96 8.47 -13.39
CA THR A 65 12.86 9.15 -14.69
C THR A 65 12.92 10.67 -14.51
N CYS A 66 12.19 11.22 -13.55
CA CYS A 66 12.22 12.66 -13.29
C CYS A 66 13.56 13.12 -12.70
N THR A 67 14.18 12.32 -11.82
CA THR A 67 15.52 12.62 -11.30
C THR A 67 16.55 12.70 -12.43
N GLU A 68 16.54 11.73 -13.36
CA GLU A 68 17.41 11.74 -14.54
C GLU A 68 17.14 12.93 -15.46
N TRP A 69 15.87 13.30 -15.65
CA TRP A 69 15.48 14.47 -16.43
C TRP A 69 16.06 15.77 -15.83
N PHE A 70 15.89 15.98 -14.52
CA PHE A 70 16.45 17.15 -13.82
C PHE A 70 17.98 17.18 -13.91
N TYR A 71 18.66 16.04 -13.81
CA TYR A 71 20.11 15.97 -14.00
C TYR A 71 20.55 16.37 -15.41
N LYS A 72 19.84 15.90 -16.45
CA LYS A 72 20.13 16.27 -17.84
C LYS A 72 19.94 17.77 -18.05
N ARG A 73 18.84 18.33 -17.54
CA ARG A 73 18.54 19.75 -17.59
C ARG A 73 19.59 20.60 -16.87
N HIS A 74 19.93 20.25 -15.63
CA HIS A 74 20.92 20.98 -14.84
C HIS A 74 22.30 20.98 -15.52
N ARG A 75 22.71 19.85 -16.13
CA ARG A 75 23.96 19.79 -16.92
C ARG A 75 23.91 20.67 -18.17
N GLN A 76 22.75 20.77 -18.84
CA GLN A 76 22.59 21.64 -20.00
C GLN A 76 22.73 23.11 -19.57
N GLU A 77 22.02 23.55 -18.53
CA GLU A 77 22.08 24.92 -17.99
C GLU A 77 23.52 25.34 -17.61
N GLN A 78 24.29 24.43 -17.01
CA GLN A 78 25.69 24.69 -16.66
C GLN A 78 26.60 24.89 -17.87
N ARG A 79 26.32 24.22 -19.00
CA ARG A 79 27.15 24.28 -20.22
C ARG A 79 26.97 25.57 -21.02
N LEU A 80 25.89 26.32 -20.82
CA LEU A 80 25.67 27.54 -21.60
C LEU A 80 26.46 28.74 -21.05
N PRO A 81 26.98 29.60 -21.94
CA PRO A 81 27.47 30.93 -21.58
C PRO A 81 26.39 31.71 -20.81
N GLN A 82 26.79 32.53 -19.83
CA GLN A 82 25.84 33.26 -18.97
C GLN A 82 24.82 34.11 -19.76
N ALA A 83 25.21 34.65 -20.93
CA ALA A 83 24.34 35.44 -21.80
C ALA A 83 23.17 34.62 -22.39
N ASP A 84 23.33 33.30 -22.56
CA ASP A 84 22.34 32.44 -23.22
C ASP A 84 21.46 31.66 -22.23
N ARG A 85 21.78 31.72 -20.92
CA ARG A 85 20.99 31.06 -19.87
C ARG A 85 19.59 31.66 -19.71
N ALA A 86 19.43 32.96 -19.93
CA ALA A 86 18.13 33.62 -19.90
C ALA A 86 17.23 33.19 -21.07
N SER A 87 17.83 32.92 -22.23
CA SER A 87 17.14 32.51 -23.46
C SER A 87 16.58 31.08 -23.36
N LEU A 88 17.19 30.20 -22.56
CA LEU A 88 16.74 28.82 -22.40
C LEU A 88 15.51 28.66 -21.51
N ARG A 89 15.30 29.55 -20.53
CA ARG A 89 14.02 29.61 -19.79
C ARG A 89 12.82 29.88 -20.70
N SER A 90 13.05 30.50 -21.86
CA SER A 90 12.01 30.78 -22.86
C SER A 90 11.84 29.68 -23.91
N LEU A 91 12.81 28.75 -24.04
CA LEU A 91 12.84 27.72 -25.09
C LEU A 91 12.35 26.34 -24.63
N ASP A 92 12.03 26.17 -23.35
CA ASP A 92 11.52 24.92 -22.76
C ASP A 92 10.19 24.41 -23.34
N PHE A 93 9.54 25.15 -24.24
CA PHE A 93 8.29 24.74 -24.87
C PHE A 93 8.46 23.72 -26.00
N ILE A 94 9.67 23.48 -26.51
CA ILE A 94 9.85 22.65 -27.69
C ILE A 94 10.93 21.60 -27.44
N GLN A 95 10.49 20.34 -27.48
CA GLN A 95 11.27 19.12 -27.66
C GLN A 95 11.81 18.47 -26.37
N HIS A 96 11.17 17.39 -25.92
CA HIS A 96 11.70 16.00 -25.90
C HIS A 96 10.63 15.04 -25.36
N ARG A 97 10.50 13.85 -25.96
CA ARG A 97 9.36 12.92 -25.80
C ARG A 97 9.80 11.71 -24.96
N ALA A 98 9.71 11.79 -23.63
CA ALA A 98 9.74 10.66 -22.68
C ALA A 98 9.39 11.21 -21.28
N LEU A 99 8.11 11.10 -20.89
CA LEU A 99 7.38 12.13 -20.11
C LEU A 99 7.55 13.52 -20.74
N GLN A 100 6.47 14.27 -20.90
CA GLN A 100 6.62 15.64 -21.36
C GLN A 100 7.51 16.36 -20.31
N PRO A 101 8.52 17.15 -20.69
CA PRO A 101 9.35 17.92 -19.77
C PRO A 101 8.52 18.69 -18.72
N SER A 102 7.28 19.06 -19.09
CA SER A 102 6.28 19.64 -18.22
C SER A 102 5.83 18.73 -17.07
N GLU A 103 5.72 17.41 -17.24
CA GLU A 103 5.17 16.47 -16.25
C GLU A 103 6.08 16.32 -15.03
N CYS A 104 7.40 16.21 -15.22
CA CYS A 104 8.35 16.15 -14.11
C CYS A 104 8.44 17.47 -13.35
N GLN A 105 8.33 18.59 -14.06
CA GLN A 105 8.33 19.92 -13.43
C GLN A 105 7.02 20.21 -12.68
N ILE A 106 5.88 19.73 -13.20
CA ILE A 106 4.58 19.78 -12.51
C ILE A 106 4.60 18.88 -11.27
N ARG A 107 5.17 17.67 -11.38
CA ARG A 107 5.24 16.69 -10.29
C ARG A 107 6.19 17.12 -9.17
N TYR A 108 7.33 17.73 -9.51
CA TYR A 108 8.33 18.20 -8.56
C TYR A 108 8.57 19.71 -8.74
N PRO A 109 7.66 20.57 -8.27
CA PRO A 109 7.80 22.03 -8.38
C PRO A 109 9.03 22.57 -7.63
N GLN A 110 9.49 21.85 -6.60
CA GLN A 110 10.73 22.12 -5.87
C GLN A 110 12.01 21.72 -6.63
N GLY A 111 11.87 21.13 -7.81
CA GLY A 111 12.97 20.77 -8.69
C GLY A 111 13.67 19.46 -8.33
N LEU A 112 14.97 19.39 -8.68
CA LEU A 112 15.81 18.19 -8.56
C LEU A 112 15.79 17.58 -7.15
N GLU A 113 15.77 18.40 -6.10
CA GLU A 113 15.85 17.88 -4.73
C GLU A 113 14.60 17.11 -4.32
N GLY A 114 13.41 17.60 -4.72
CA GLY A 114 12.17 16.84 -4.51
C GLY A 114 12.15 15.51 -5.25
N ALA A 115 12.66 15.49 -6.49
CA ALA A 115 12.78 14.26 -7.26
C ALA A 115 13.74 13.26 -6.59
N ARG A 116 14.86 13.74 -6.02
CA ARG A 116 15.82 12.91 -5.28
C ARG A 116 15.25 12.34 -3.99
N GLU A 117 14.57 13.16 -3.20
CA GLU A 117 13.92 12.72 -1.97
C GLU A 117 12.89 11.63 -2.26
N ASP A 118 12.08 11.81 -3.30
CA ASP A 118 11.07 10.83 -3.69
C ASP A 118 11.68 9.56 -4.31
N PHE A 119 12.78 9.70 -5.06
CA PHE A 119 13.57 8.56 -5.54
C PHE A 119 14.12 7.72 -4.37
N SER A 120 14.73 8.38 -3.37
CA SER A 120 15.25 7.70 -2.17
C SER A 120 14.13 7.02 -1.37
N ARG A 121 12.99 7.70 -1.22
CA ARG A 121 11.82 7.18 -0.51
C ARG A 121 11.22 5.98 -1.22
N SER A 122 10.94 6.08 -2.52
CA SER A 122 10.37 4.99 -3.33
C SER A 122 11.30 3.79 -3.41
N GLN A 123 12.62 4.01 -3.51
CA GLN A 123 13.61 2.92 -3.40
C GLN A 123 13.50 2.19 -2.06
N SER A 124 13.43 2.94 -0.96
CA SER A 124 13.29 2.36 0.38
C SER A 124 11.98 1.59 0.53
N SER A 125 10.86 2.17 0.10
CA SER A 125 9.54 1.52 0.12
C SER A 125 9.51 0.23 -0.70
N LEU A 126 10.07 0.23 -1.91
CA LEU A 126 10.17 -0.97 -2.75
C LEU A 126 11.03 -2.06 -2.09
N SER A 127 12.17 -1.68 -1.49
CA SER A 127 13.06 -2.60 -0.76
C SER A 127 12.35 -3.27 0.43
N VAL A 128 11.59 -2.48 1.21
CA VAL A 128 10.78 -3.02 2.31
C VAL A 128 9.71 -3.96 1.79
N SER A 129 9.00 -3.59 0.71
CA SER A 129 7.95 -4.43 0.15
C SER A 129 8.47 -5.79 -0.31
N LEU A 130 9.61 -5.81 -1.01
CA LEU A 130 10.29 -7.04 -1.43
C LEU A 130 10.74 -7.87 -0.21
N THR A 131 11.29 -7.22 0.82
CA THR A 131 11.71 -7.91 2.04
C THR A 131 10.53 -8.58 2.75
N PHE A 132 9.38 -7.89 2.83
CA PHE A 132 8.16 -8.44 3.41
C PHE A 132 7.58 -9.58 2.57
N TYR A 133 7.67 -9.50 1.24
CA TYR A 133 7.26 -10.60 0.38
C TYR A 133 8.09 -11.85 0.65
N ARG A 134 9.41 -11.70 0.80
CA ARG A 134 10.30 -12.81 1.18
C ARG A 134 9.96 -13.36 2.57
N PHE A 135 9.61 -12.49 3.51
CA PHE A 135 9.17 -12.89 4.85
C PHE A 135 7.88 -13.72 4.79
N ALA A 136 6.90 -13.29 3.98
CA ALA A 136 5.66 -14.04 3.76
C ALA A 136 5.91 -15.43 3.16
N LEU A 137 6.83 -15.53 2.18
CA LEU A 137 7.24 -16.80 1.58
C LEU A 137 7.91 -17.72 2.61
N VAL A 138 8.90 -17.22 3.36
CA VAL A 138 9.59 -18.00 4.40
C VAL A 138 8.62 -18.54 5.46
N GLY A 139 7.54 -17.82 5.75
CA GLY A 139 6.50 -18.25 6.68
C GLY A 139 5.74 -19.51 6.26
N ASP A 140 5.73 -19.84 4.97
CA ASP A 140 5.16 -21.07 4.41
C ASP A 140 6.25 -22.16 4.45
N ARG A 141 6.40 -22.78 5.62
CA ARG A 141 7.57 -23.58 5.96
C ARG A 141 7.74 -24.80 5.07
N ASN A 142 6.63 -25.35 4.61
CA ASN A 142 6.54 -26.58 3.84
C ASN A 142 6.28 -26.32 2.34
N ASP A 143 6.31 -25.06 1.90
CA ASP A 143 6.07 -24.61 0.53
C ASP A 143 4.69 -25.06 -0.04
N ASP A 144 3.67 -25.25 0.81
CA ASP A 144 2.35 -25.75 0.39
C ASP A 144 1.36 -24.64 -0.03
N GLU A 145 1.85 -23.41 -0.08
CA GLU A 145 1.14 -22.17 -0.40
C GLU A 145 -0.01 -21.87 0.57
N ARG A 146 0.09 -22.33 1.82
CA ARG A 146 -0.87 -22.04 2.90
C ARG A 146 -0.15 -21.82 4.23
N TYR A 147 -0.83 -21.14 5.15
CA TYR A 147 -0.39 -21.14 6.54
C TYR A 147 -1.23 -22.13 7.34
N SER A 148 -0.56 -23.13 7.90
CA SER A 148 -1.10 -23.88 9.04
C SER A 148 -1.30 -22.95 10.25
N GLY A 149 -2.07 -23.40 11.24
CA GLY A 149 -2.27 -22.62 12.47
C GLY A 149 -0.97 -22.34 13.24
N ALA A 150 0.04 -23.20 13.11
CA ALA A 150 1.35 -23.00 13.72
C ALA A 150 2.18 -21.95 12.95
N GLU A 151 2.19 -22.04 11.62
CA GLU A 151 2.88 -21.07 10.76
C GLU A 151 2.27 -19.69 10.89
N LEU A 152 0.95 -19.58 10.90
CA LEU A 152 0.26 -18.30 11.08
C LEU A 152 0.58 -17.67 12.45
N ARG A 153 0.63 -18.49 13.52
CA ARG A 153 1.06 -18.04 14.85
C ARG A 153 2.48 -17.50 14.81
N ASP A 154 3.41 -18.28 14.26
CA ASP A 154 4.83 -17.90 14.21
C ASP A 154 5.05 -16.63 13.40
N MET A 155 4.32 -16.48 12.28
CA MET A 155 4.31 -15.28 11.44
C MET A 155 3.85 -14.04 12.22
N LEU A 156 2.74 -14.13 12.94
CA LEU A 156 2.22 -13.00 13.73
C LEU A 156 3.16 -12.65 14.89
N GLU A 157 3.60 -13.65 15.64
CA GLU A 157 4.47 -13.45 16.81
C GLU A 157 5.83 -12.88 16.42
N SER A 158 6.39 -13.28 15.28
CA SER A 158 7.65 -12.71 14.77
C SER A 158 7.54 -11.21 14.42
N LEU A 159 6.32 -10.71 14.16
CA LEU A 159 6.02 -9.28 13.98
C LEU A 159 5.48 -8.61 15.25
N HIS A 160 5.65 -9.27 16.41
CA HIS A 160 5.14 -8.84 17.71
C HIS A 160 3.62 -8.61 17.70
N VAL A 161 2.89 -9.45 16.95
CA VAL A 161 1.43 -9.52 16.98
C VAL A 161 1.01 -10.78 17.74
N PRO A 162 0.18 -10.67 18.79
CA PRO A 162 -0.26 -11.85 19.52
C PRO A 162 -1.20 -12.70 18.65
N PHE A 163 -0.97 -14.00 18.60
CA PHE A 163 -1.88 -14.94 17.97
C PHE A 163 -3.04 -15.29 18.90
N ASN A 164 -4.26 -15.33 18.35
CA ASN A 164 -5.44 -15.80 19.06
C ASN A 164 -6.23 -16.75 18.15
N SER A 165 -6.29 -18.02 18.54
CA SER A 165 -6.97 -19.08 17.78
C SER A 165 -8.49 -18.93 17.74
N LEU A 166 -9.08 -18.11 18.60
CA LEU A 166 -10.51 -17.80 18.60
C LEU A 166 -10.87 -16.72 17.58
N LEU A 167 -9.89 -15.97 17.06
CA LEU A 167 -10.15 -14.95 16.06
C LEU A 167 -10.28 -15.56 14.66
N PRO A 168 -11.21 -15.04 13.83
CA PRO A 168 -11.29 -15.39 12.42
C PRO A 168 -9.97 -15.10 11.68
N GLN A 169 -9.65 -15.95 10.69
CA GLN A 169 -8.46 -15.78 9.84
C GLN A 169 -8.36 -14.41 9.18
N ALA A 170 -9.50 -13.80 8.80
CA ALA A 170 -9.55 -12.46 8.25
C ALA A 170 -8.95 -11.38 9.18
N LEU A 171 -9.09 -11.52 10.51
CA LEU A 171 -8.48 -10.57 11.46
C LEU A 171 -6.96 -10.74 11.55
N HIS A 172 -6.46 -11.97 11.40
CA HIS A 172 -5.04 -12.23 11.32
C HIS A 172 -4.43 -11.67 10.04
N LEU A 173 -5.15 -11.78 8.91
CA LEU A 173 -4.77 -11.15 7.65
C LEU A 173 -4.66 -9.62 7.80
N VAL A 174 -5.68 -8.98 8.39
CA VAL A 174 -5.66 -7.52 8.66
C VAL A 174 -4.47 -7.12 9.52
N ALA A 175 -4.11 -7.92 10.53
CA ALA A 175 -2.97 -7.64 11.37
C ALA A 175 -1.64 -7.72 10.58
N LEU A 176 -1.49 -8.72 9.72
CA LEU A 176 -0.31 -8.88 8.85
C LEU A 176 -0.18 -7.73 7.84
N THR A 177 -1.26 -7.35 7.16
CA THR A 177 -1.24 -6.23 6.21
C THR A 177 -0.98 -4.90 6.91
N THR A 178 -1.53 -4.69 8.11
CA THR A 178 -1.25 -3.49 8.92
C THR A 178 0.24 -3.39 9.28
N LYS A 179 0.88 -4.50 9.65
CA LYS A 179 2.33 -4.51 9.94
C LYS A 179 3.17 -4.22 8.70
N PHE A 180 2.77 -4.75 7.56
CA PHE A 180 3.40 -4.47 6.27
C PHE A 180 3.30 -2.97 5.92
N ASP A 181 2.12 -2.37 6.02
CA ASP A 181 1.90 -0.96 5.69
C ASP A 181 2.68 -0.03 6.64
N ALA A 182 2.72 -0.36 7.93
CA ALA A 182 3.52 0.38 8.92
C ALA A 182 5.03 0.35 8.61
N ALA A 183 5.55 -0.80 8.17
CA ALA A 183 6.95 -0.93 7.79
C ALA A 183 7.31 -0.07 6.58
N ARG A 184 6.43 -0.04 5.58
CA ARG A 184 6.59 0.81 4.39
C ARG A 184 6.52 2.30 4.69
N GLY A 185 5.72 2.71 5.67
CA GLY A 185 5.60 4.09 6.13
C GLY A 185 6.84 4.65 6.84
N GLY A 186 7.94 3.89 6.92
CA GLY A 186 9.21 4.33 7.50
C GLY A 186 9.40 4.01 8.98
N SER A 187 8.43 3.32 9.60
CA SER A 187 8.45 3.08 11.05
C SER A 187 9.02 1.73 11.49
N SER A 188 9.25 0.77 10.58
CA SER A 188 9.58 -0.60 11.04
C SER A 188 10.27 -1.55 10.04
N ALA A 189 11.12 -1.06 9.14
CA ALA A 189 11.96 -1.93 8.31
C ALA A 189 12.81 -2.91 9.16
N GLU A 190 13.24 -2.48 10.35
CA GLU A 190 13.91 -3.33 11.33
C GLU A 190 12.99 -4.45 11.86
N SER A 191 11.69 -4.19 12.04
CA SER A 191 10.74 -5.19 12.55
C SER A 191 10.60 -6.38 11.61
N VAL A 192 10.67 -6.19 10.29
CA VAL A 192 10.62 -7.32 9.35
C VAL A 192 11.94 -8.10 9.33
N MET A 193 13.08 -7.42 9.48
CA MET A 193 14.38 -8.09 9.59
C MET A 193 14.47 -8.93 10.87
N ASN A 194 14.04 -8.37 12.00
CA ASN A 194 13.98 -9.08 13.29
C ASN A 194 12.99 -10.24 13.21
N GLY A 195 11.80 -10.03 12.61
CA GLY A 195 10.82 -11.09 12.40
C GLY A 195 11.36 -12.24 11.54
N MET A 196 12.10 -11.94 10.47
CA MET A 196 12.80 -12.95 9.68
C MET A 196 13.82 -13.74 10.53
N GLY A 197 14.56 -13.04 11.40
CA GLY A 197 15.48 -13.66 12.37
C GLY A 197 14.76 -14.64 13.29
N THR A 198 13.63 -14.22 13.87
CA THR A 198 12.78 -15.08 14.72
C THR A 198 12.27 -16.32 13.99
N LEU A 199 11.84 -16.18 12.73
CA LEU A 199 11.45 -17.34 11.92
C LEU A 199 12.63 -18.28 11.69
N TYR A 200 13.83 -17.75 11.42
CA TYR A 200 15.03 -18.58 11.27
C TYR A 200 15.41 -19.30 12.56
N GLU A 201 15.26 -18.69 13.73
CA GLU A 201 15.48 -19.36 15.02
C GLU A 201 14.48 -20.51 15.23
N LYS A 202 13.23 -20.35 14.76
CA LYS A 202 12.19 -21.39 14.77
C LYS A 202 12.36 -22.46 13.68
N GLY A 203 13.40 -22.37 12.86
CA GLY A 203 13.76 -23.39 11.85
C GLY A 203 13.15 -23.16 10.47
N TYR A 204 12.46 -22.05 10.23
CA TYR A 204 11.99 -21.66 8.90
C TYR A 204 13.19 -21.28 8.03
N ARG A 205 13.19 -21.61 6.76
CA ARG A 205 14.31 -21.32 5.86
C ARG A 205 13.77 -20.96 4.50
N LEU A 206 14.50 -20.10 3.82
CA LEU A 206 14.20 -19.80 2.44
C LEU A 206 14.48 -21.01 1.55
N THR A 207 13.48 -21.41 0.80
CA THR A 207 13.55 -22.57 -0.08
C THR A 207 13.94 -22.16 -1.51
N ARG A 208 14.17 -23.15 -2.38
CA ARG A 208 14.37 -22.87 -3.82
C ARG A 208 13.08 -22.37 -4.48
N GLN A 209 11.93 -22.82 -3.99
CA GLN A 209 10.62 -22.39 -4.46
C GLN A 209 10.42 -20.91 -4.12
N ASP A 210 10.71 -20.51 -2.88
CA ASP A 210 10.66 -19.10 -2.45
C ASP A 210 11.53 -18.20 -3.31
N LEU A 211 12.79 -18.60 -3.54
CA LEU A 211 13.73 -17.84 -4.36
C LEU A 211 13.20 -17.65 -5.79
N THR A 212 12.54 -18.67 -6.33
CA THR A 212 11.96 -18.63 -7.68
C THR A 212 10.75 -17.71 -7.71
N ALA A 213 9.85 -17.80 -6.73
CA ALA A 213 8.69 -16.92 -6.59
C ALA A 213 9.12 -15.46 -6.36
N PHE A 214 10.14 -15.23 -5.53
CA PHE A 214 10.72 -13.93 -5.25
C PHE A 214 11.32 -13.29 -6.50
N ARG A 215 12.15 -14.02 -7.26
CA ARG A 215 12.80 -13.48 -8.47
C ARG A 215 11.81 -13.02 -9.54
N ARG A 216 10.67 -13.71 -9.69
CA ARG A 216 9.61 -13.28 -10.62
C ARG A 216 9.02 -11.93 -10.27
N ILE A 217 8.98 -11.60 -8.97
CA ILE A 217 8.41 -10.35 -8.47
C ILE A 217 9.48 -9.27 -8.30
N ALA A 218 10.72 -9.63 -8.01
CA ALA A 218 11.83 -8.68 -7.85
C ALA A 218 12.37 -8.13 -9.19
N GLY A 219 12.17 -8.88 -10.28
CA GLY A 219 12.57 -8.48 -11.63
C GLY A 219 11.68 -7.42 -12.27
#